data_AF-A0A1Q9ELV9-F1
#
_entry.id   AF-A0A1Q9ELV9-F1
#
_cell.length_a   1.000
_cell.length_b   1.000
_cell.length_c   1.000
_cell.angle_alpha   90.00
_cell.angle_beta   90.00
_cell.angle_gamma   90.00
#
_symmetry.space_group_name_H-M   'P 1'
#
loop_
_entity.id
_entity.type
_entity.pdbx_description
1 polymer ?
#
loop_
_entity_poly.entity_id
_entity_poly.type
_entity_poly.pdbx_seq_one_letter_code
_entity_poly.pdbx_strand_id
1 'polypeptide(L)'
;MPLSLSGLRTAIFSVLGAASVALTIWLQRHRNWLLSGSRSRSSESEMEPSRRSPRRKLTEGTCSSAHGFSLQELSHDVLLSSLTLLSACDLAQVANCSRLFLLLSLDASKRPSLVAAMGSPEEVSRKLRQSLAARPSLGFIFGPSAPRGSKAEARERVKKLLDGLPPECQIVGAATSDAQALVAPSDNTQETVMRDQESSSELEISLMLGAFPAAVAHSFYLSPEVCQDTFQLDGPELAKKLADCGVPEGPEWGTVVLILGDRFQHRGFDPERFVAILQQRCPKAGIIGGIVGDPLLLRRGGRLQEHRSGALGLALRGDVPLTAMVSRGCRSIFQGFHTSMEAVMEPGDCEDPTEPEHYLVIPTLVDSGGARHEPLGLAIQAQQKHGGFPLYAGLRPRGQAQGFLLEQLGQASFSQGGKMRLPFDATLKAQCGTSPDCEVGLFQLSPEASREDLRGLLGHVRKNCEVYDQHFPVKGLANLQETTERDPDPLKSQ
;
A
#
# COMPACT_ATOMS: atom_id res chain seq x y z
N MET A 1 -43.90 36.35 13.29
CA MET A 1 -44.71 35.71 14.35
C MET A 1 -43.77 35.25 15.45
N PRO A 2 -43.94 35.66 16.72
CA PRO A 2 -43.06 35.23 17.78
C PRO A 2 -43.38 33.77 18.14
N LEU A 3 -42.43 32.87 17.90
CA LEU A 3 -42.47 31.51 18.46
C LEU A 3 -42.46 31.65 19.99
N SER A 4 -43.44 31.07 20.67
CA SER A 4 -43.50 31.15 22.12
C SER A 4 -42.25 30.49 22.72
N LEU A 5 -41.65 31.14 23.72
CA LEU A 5 -40.51 30.62 24.48
C LEU A 5 -40.78 29.22 25.07
N SER A 6 -42.04 28.85 25.27
CA SER A 6 -42.45 27.51 25.65
C SER A 6 -42.25 26.48 24.54
N GLY A 7 -42.60 26.78 23.28
CA GLY A 7 -42.42 25.87 22.15
C GLY A 7 -40.94 25.62 21.81
N LEU A 8 -40.10 26.65 21.94
CA LEU A 8 -38.64 26.52 21.74
C LEU A 8 -38.02 25.64 22.84
N ARG A 9 -38.43 25.81 24.10
CA ARG A 9 -37.97 24.96 25.21
C ARG A 9 -38.38 23.50 25.01
N THR A 10 -39.62 23.22 24.63
CA THR A 10 -40.08 21.85 24.40
C THR A 10 -39.37 21.19 23.21
N ALA A 11 -39.08 21.94 22.14
CA ALA A 11 -38.30 21.45 21.01
C ALA A 11 -36.84 21.16 21.40
N ILE A 12 -36.21 22.02 22.20
CA ILE A 12 -34.84 21.82 22.69
C ILE A 12 -34.76 20.62 23.65
N PHE A 13 -35.71 20.48 24.58
CA PHE A 13 -35.75 19.31 25.48
C PHE A 13 -36.05 18.00 24.73
N SER A 14 -36.86 18.05 23.66
CA SER A 14 -37.11 16.90 22.77
C SER A 14 -35.84 16.48 22.02
N VAL A 15 -35.10 17.44 21.45
CA VAL A 15 -33.87 17.18 20.69
C VAL A 15 -32.73 16.73 21.62
N LEU A 16 -32.58 17.35 22.80
CA LEU A 16 -31.57 16.95 23.79
C LEU A 16 -31.91 15.61 24.45
N GLY A 17 -33.19 15.33 24.70
CA GLY A 17 -33.66 14.02 25.15
C GLY A 17 -33.39 12.94 24.10
N ALA A 18 -33.66 13.21 22.83
CA ALA A 18 -33.36 12.30 21.73
C ALA A 18 -31.85 12.09 21.54
N ALA A 19 -31.02 13.14 21.69
CA ALA A 19 -29.56 13.04 21.62
C ALA A 19 -28.97 12.27 22.81
N SER A 20 -29.48 12.48 24.03
CA SER A 20 -29.08 11.72 25.22
C SER A 20 -29.48 10.24 25.10
N VAL A 21 -30.68 9.96 24.61
CA VAL A 21 -31.15 8.58 24.35
C VAL A 21 -30.36 7.94 23.20
N ALA A 22 -30.05 8.67 22.12
CA ALA A 22 -29.24 8.17 21.02
C ALA A 22 -27.79 7.89 21.46
N LEU A 23 -27.20 8.76 22.28
CA LEU A 23 -25.88 8.57 22.88
C LEU A 23 -25.89 7.38 23.85
N THR A 24 -26.93 7.23 24.66
CA THR A 24 -27.10 6.11 25.58
C THR A 24 -27.26 4.79 24.82
N ILE A 25 -28.08 4.76 23.76
CA ILE A 25 -28.25 3.58 22.88
C ILE A 25 -26.94 3.26 22.15
N TRP A 26 -26.22 4.26 21.66
CA TRP A 26 -24.92 4.09 21.01
C TRP A 26 -23.88 3.51 21.99
N LEU A 27 -23.82 4.03 23.23
CA LEU A 27 -22.97 3.53 24.31
C LEU A 27 -23.37 2.11 24.74
N GLN A 28 -24.67 1.78 24.82
CA GLN A 28 -25.16 0.44 25.13
C GLN A 28 -24.82 -0.57 24.03
N ARG A 29 -24.89 -0.16 22.76
CA ARG A 29 -24.57 -0.99 21.60
C ARG A 29 -23.07 -1.24 21.50
N HIS A 30 -22.23 -0.24 21.78
CA HIS A 30 -20.78 -0.42 21.86
C HIS A 30 -20.33 -1.22 23.09
N ARG A 31 -21.01 -1.05 24.24
CA ARG A 31 -20.79 -1.90 25.43
C ARG A 31 -21.12 -3.36 25.15
N ASN A 32 -22.22 -3.65 24.45
CA ASN A 32 -22.57 -5.02 24.06
C ASN A 32 -21.64 -5.59 22.98
N TRP A 33 -21.04 -4.75 22.13
CA TRP A 33 -19.98 -5.15 21.21
C TRP A 33 -18.68 -5.51 21.95
N LEU A 34 -18.27 -4.70 22.93
CA LEU A 34 -17.13 -4.99 23.80
C LEU A 34 -17.33 -6.24 24.69
N LEU A 35 -18.58 -6.51 25.11
CA LEU A 35 -18.92 -7.69 25.91
C LEU A 35 -19.19 -8.96 25.08
N SER A 36 -19.40 -8.84 23.76
CA SER A 36 -19.64 -10.01 22.88
C SER A 36 -18.37 -10.52 22.21
N GLY A 37 -17.26 -9.77 22.25
CA GLY A 37 -15.94 -10.19 21.76
C GLY A 37 -15.28 -11.37 22.50
N SER A 38 -15.93 -11.94 23.52
CA SER A 38 -15.37 -13.03 24.35
C SER A 38 -16.24 -14.30 24.40
N ARG A 39 -17.14 -14.52 23.44
CA ARG A 39 -17.84 -15.81 23.28
C ARG A 39 -17.60 -16.42 21.90
N SER A 40 -16.54 -17.21 21.80
CA SER A 40 -16.45 -18.27 20.79
C SER A 40 -17.57 -19.29 21.06
N ARG A 41 -18.59 -19.32 20.21
CA ARG A 41 -19.57 -20.41 20.19
C ARG A 41 -19.12 -21.45 19.19
N SER A 42 -18.68 -22.57 19.73
CA SER A 42 -18.67 -23.88 19.08
C SER A 42 -20.08 -24.25 18.62
N SER A 43 -20.12 -24.88 17.46
CA SER A 43 -21.24 -25.49 16.79
C SER A 43 -22.01 -26.48 17.65
N GLU A 44 -23.34 -26.47 17.56
CA GLU A 44 -24.16 -27.68 17.66
C GLU A 44 -25.51 -27.47 16.94
N SER A 45 -25.90 -28.50 16.20
CA SER A 45 -27.07 -28.61 15.33
C SER A 45 -28.25 -29.31 16.00
N GLU A 46 -29.47 -29.01 15.55
CA GLU A 46 -30.64 -29.89 15.28
C GLU A 46 -31.94 -29.06 15.41
N MET A 47 -32.75 -28.93 14.34
CA MET A 47 -34.00 -29.67 14.04
C MET A 47 -34.92 -29.83 15.27
N GLU A 48 -36.15 -29.31 15.35
CA GLU A 48 -37.32 -29.49 14.46
C GLU A 48 -38.44 -28.44 14.80
N PRO A 49 -39.56 -28.40 14.04
CA PRO A 49 -40.54 -27.30 14.05
C PRO A 49 -41.81 -27.57 14.89
N SER A 50 -42.62 -26.50 15.07
CA SER A 50 -44.11 -26.49 15.19
C SER A 50 -44.65 -25.77 16.44
N ARG A 51 -45.34 -24.63 16.22
CA ARG A 51 -46.79 -24.43 16.44
C ARG A 51 -47.15 -22.95 16.55
N ARG A 52 -48.28 -22.63 15.91
CA ARG A 52 -48.92 -21.32 15.75
C ARG A 52 -49.46 -20.75 17.06
N SER A 53 -49.44 -19.42 17.19
CA SER A 53 -50.60 -18.60 17.62
C SER A 53 -50.37 -17.10 17.34
N PRO A 54 -51.43 -16.32 17.04
CA PRO A 54 -51.33 -15.02 16.41
C PRO A 54 -51.13 -13.91 17.44
N ARG A 55 -49.98 -13.23 17.43
CA ARG A 55 -49.82 -11.95 18.12
C ARG A 55 -50.13 -10.81 17.15
N ARG A 56 -51.02 -9.94 17.61
CA ARG A 56 -51.45 -8.68 16.99
C ARG A 56 -50.26 -7.93 16.39
N LYS A 57 -50.35 -7.61 15.10
CA LYS A 57 -49.50 -6.62 14.43
C LYS A 57 -49.80 -5.25 15.03
N LEU A 58 -48.96 -4.81 15.98
CA LEU A 58 -48.71 -3.38 16.16
C LEU A 58 -47.89 -2.96 14.96
N THR A 59 -48.44 -2.07 14.16
CA THR A 59 -47.74 -1.37 13.08
C THR A 59 -46.52 -0.67 13.67
N GLU A 60 -45.34 -1.28 13.48
CA GLU A 60 -44.06 -0.59 13.58
C GLU A 60 -44.10 0.52 12.54
N GLY A 61 -44.32 1.74 13.02
CA GLY A 61 -44.05 2.93 12.23
C GLY A 61 -42.59 2.86 11.83
N THR A 62 -42.33 2.89 10.53
CA THR A 62 -41.02 3.11 9.95
C THR A 62 -40.46 4.40 10.52
N CYS A 63 -39.66 4.31 11.58
CA CYS A 63 -38.70 5.35 11.92
C CYS A 63 -37.79 5.49 10.71
N SER A 64 -38.09 6.48 9.87
CA SER A 64 -37.19 6.98 8.86
C SER A 64 -35.82 7.13 9.51
N SER A 65 -34.81 6.55 8.88
CA SER A 65 -33.42 6.62 9.31
C SER A 65 -33.11 8.06 9.71
N ALA A 66 -33.01 8.31 11.01
CA ALA A 66 -32.59 9.60 11.51
C ALA A 66 -31.20 9.83 10.94
N HIS A 67 -31.11 10.72 9.95
CA HIS A 67 -29.84 11.28 9.54
C HIS A 67 -29.23 11.87 10.80
N GLY A 68 -28.19 11.21 11.31
CA GLY A 68 -27.52 11.63 12.53
C GLY A 68 -27.07 13.06 12.33
N PHE A 69 -27.65 13.98 13.09
CA PHE A 69 -27.23 15.37 13.09
C PHE A 69 -25.76 15.39 13.51
N SER A 70 -24.87 15.89 12.64
CA SER A 70 -23.46 16.00 12.99
C SER A 70 -23.31 17.06 14.07
N LEU A 71 -22.82 16.67 15.25
CA LEU A 71 -22.53 17.61 16.35
C LEU A 71 -21.55 18.73 15.92
N GLN A 72 -20.80 18.52 14.84
CA GLN A 72 -19.87 19.51 14.28
C GLN A 72 -20.57 20.66 13.55
N GLU A 73 -21.86 20.52 13.19
CA GLU A 73 -22.63 21.56 12.49
C GLU A 73 -23.36 22.52 13.44
N LEU A 74 -23.39 22.22 14.73
CA LEU A 74 -23.98 23.10 15.74
C LEU A 74 -23.04 24.26 16.04
N SER A 75 -23.58 25.48 16.10
CA SER A 75 -22.80 26.63 16.52
C SER A 75 -22.34 26.47 17.98
N HIS A 76 -21.17 27.01 18.31
CA HIS A 76 -20.63 26.98 19.66
C HIS A 76 -21.62 27.53 20.70
N ASP A 77 -22.38 28.58 20.38
CA ASP A 77 -23.36 29.18 21.28
C ASP A 77 -24.53 28.24 21.60
N VAL A 78 -24.95 27.40 20.64
CA VAL A 78 -26.01 26.41 20.84
C VAL A 78 -25.50 25.26 21.70
N LEU A 79 -24.26 24.82 21.49
CA LEU A 79 -23.61 23.83 22.35
C LEU A 79 -23.46 24.34 23.79
N LEU A 80 -22.94 25.56 23.97
CA LEU A 80 -22.77 26.18 25.28
C LEU A 80 -24.12 26.38 25.99
N SER A 81 -25.13 26.91 25.29
CA SER A 81 -26.48 27.07 25.84
C SER A 81 -27.09 25.73 26.25
N SER A 82 -26.86 24.67 25.47
CA SER A 82 -27.35 23.33 25.81
C SER A 82 -26.67 22.77 27.06
N LEU A 83 -25.36 23.00 27.21
CA LEU A 83 -24.60 22.61 28.41
C LEU A 83 -25.10 23.36 29.66
N THR A 84 -25.50 24.63 29.55
CA THR A 84 -26.04 25.39 30.69
C THR A 84 -27.39 24.88 31.21
N LEU A 85 -28.11 24.08 30.41
CA LEU A 85 -29.41 23.49 30.80
C LEU A 85 -29.26 22.15 31.53
N LEU A 86 -28.06 21.59 31.59
CA LEU A 86 -27.78 20.31 32.24
C LEU A 86 -27.59 20.49 33.75
N SER A 87 -28.01 19.50 34.54
CA SER A 87 -27.72 19.49 35.98
C SER A 87 -26.21 19.33 36.21
N ALA A 88 -25.72 19.66 37.40
CA ALA A 88 -24.32 19.45 37.75
C ALA A 88 -23.88 17.97 37.60
N CYS A 89 -24.78 17.03 37.87
CA CYS A 89 -24.54 15.60 37.68
C CYS A 89 -24.42 15.24 36.19
N ASP A 90 -25.32 15.76 35.36
CA ASP A 90 -25.30 15.51 33.92
C ASP A 90 -24.08 16.17 33.25
N LEU A 91 -23.67 17.36 33.69
CA LEU A 91 -22.43 18.00 33.26
C LEU A 91 -21.20 17.17 33.63
N ALA A 92 -21.15 16.60 34.82
CA ALA A 92 -20.07 15.70 35.21
C ALA A 92 -20.04 14.43 34.35
N GLN A 93 -21.21 13.86 34.01
CA GLN A 93 -21.31 12.73 33.09
C GLN A 93 -20.85 13.11 31.67
N VAL A 94 -21.30 14.24 31.13
CA VAL A 94 -20.88 14.73 29.81
C VAL A 94 -19.38 15.02 29.79
N ALA A 95 -18.82 15.60 30.86
CA ALA A 95 -17.38 15.83 30.98
C ALA A 95 -16.59 14.51 31.01
N ASN A 96 -17.06 13.51 31.76
CA ASN A 96 -16.45 12.18 31.82
C ASN A 96 -16.56 11.45 30.48
N CYS A 97 -17.72 11.49 29.83
CA CYS A 97 -17.91 10.97 28.47
C CYS A 97 -17.00 11.68 27.48
N SER A 98 -16.89 13.01 27.54
CA SER A 98 -15.99 13.79 26.68
C SER A 98 -14.53 13.40 26.87
N ARG A 99 -14.07 13.25 28.12
CA ARG A 99 -12.72 12.74 28.42
C ARG A 99 -12.52 11.33 27.87
N LEU A 100 -13.50 10.43 28.04
CA LEU A 100 -13.43 9.09 27.47
C LEU A 100 -13.39 9.14 25.94
N PHE A 101 -14.21 9.98 25.29
CA PHE A 101 -14.19 10.17 23.84
C PHE A 101 -12.85 10.73 23.36
N LEU A 102 -12.25 11.68 24.08
CA LEU A 102 -10.92 12.19 23.78
C LEU A 102 -9.87 11.09 23.93
N LEU A 103 -9.92 10.27 24.99
CA LEU A 103 -9.02 9.14 25.18
C LEU A 103 -9.18 8.08 24.09
N LEU A 104 -10.41 7.75 23.71
CA LEU A 104 -10.71 6.80 22.63
C LEU A 104 -10.27 7.35 21.26
N SER A 105 -10.46 8.66 21.03
CA SER A 105 -10.00 9.33 19.80
C SER A 105 -8.49 9.40 19.75
N LEU A 106 -7.82 9.69 20.88
CA LEU A 106 -6.37 9.65 20.99
C LEU A 106 -5.83 8.23 20.78
N ASP A 107 -6.47 7.21 21.34
CA ASP A 107 -6.10 5.81 21.12
C ASP A 107 -6.28 5.41 19.65
N ALA A 108 -7.43 5.74 19.05
CA ALA A 108 -7.69 5.50 17.64
C ALA A 108 -6.65 6.24 16.74
N SER A 109 -6.26 7.46 17.10
CA SER A 109 -5.26 8.23 16.36
C SER A 109 -3.84 7.65 16.47
N LYS A 110 -3.58 6.82 17.48
CA LYS A 110 -2.31 6.10 17.64
C LYS A 110 -2.22 4.84 16.79
N ARG A 111 -3.36 4.34 16.28
CA ARG A 111 -3.37 3.11 15.49
C ARG A 111 -2.86 3.37 14.07
N PRO A 112 -1.95 2.52 13.57
CA PRO A 112 -1.52 2.62 12.19
C PRO A 112 -2.71 2.41 11.26
N SER A 113 -2.83 3.24 10.22
CA SER A 113 -3.87 3.08 9.20
C SER A 113 -3.33 3.39 7.82
N LEU A 114 -3.83 2.66 6.82
CA LEU A 114 -3.50 2.83 5.41
C LEU A 114 -4.81 2.89 4.63
N VAL A 115 -5.01 3.96 3.89
CA VAL A 115 -6.23 4.20 3.10
C VAL A 115 -5.84 4.49 1.67
N ALA A 116 -6.43 3.77 0.72
CA ALA A 116 -6.28 4.04 -0.71
C ALA A 116 -7.61 4.53 -1.28
N ALA A 117 -7.54 5.53 -2.16
CA ALA A 117 -8.68 6.05 -2.88
C ALA A 117 -8.30 6.31 -4.35
N MET A 118 -9.26 6.03 -5.23
CA MET A 118 -9.18 6.30 -6.66
C MET A 118 -10.41 7.08 -7.12
N GLY A 119 -10.22 7.93 -8.13
CA GLY A 119 -11.26 8.74 -8.78
C GLY A 119 -10.73 10.12 -9.14
N SER A 120 -11.62 11.09 -9.32
CA SER A 120 -11.22 12.49 -9.49
C SER A 120 -10.54 13.04 -8.21
N PRO A 121 -9.73 14.12 -8.29
CA PRO A 121 -9.09 14.72 -7.13
C PRO A 121 -10.07 15.07 -5.98
N GLU A 122 -11.27 15.54 -6.32
CA GLU A 122 -12.31 15.89 -5.36
C GLU A 122 -12.88 14.65 -4.67
N GLU A 123 -13.13 13.59 -5.44
CA GLU A 123 -13.61 12.31 -4.90
C GLU A 123 -12.59 11.65 -3.99
N VAL A 124 -11.33 11.63 -4.42
CA VAL A 124 -10.20 11.11 -3.64
C VAL A 124 -10.04 11.90 -2.36
N SER A 125 -10.07 13.25 -2.41
CA SER A 125 -10.01 14.07 -1.20
C SER A 125 -11.16 13.75 -0.24
N ARG A 126 -12.39 13.59 -0.75
CA ARG A 126 -13.57 13.30 0.07
C ARG A 126 -13.46 11.92 0.72
N LYS A 127 -13.12 10.87 -0.05
CA LYS A 127 -12.94 9.49 0.46
C LYS A 127 -11.85 9.46 1.53
N LEU A 128 -10.70 10.07 1.29
CA LEU A 128 -9.59 10.09 2.24
C LEU A 128 -9.94 10.79 3.55
N ARG A 129 -10.66 11.92 3.51
CA ARG A 129 -11.13 12.62 4.72
C ARG A 129 -12.12 11.79 5.54
N GLN A 130 -12.93 10.96 4.90
CA GLN A 130 -13.91 10.11 5.57
C GLN A 130 -13.28 8.85 6.17
N SER A 131 -12.20 8.36 5.57
CA SER A 131 -11.61 7.06 5.94
C SER A 131 -10.36 7.15 6.80
N LEU A 132 -9.62 8.27 6.79
CA LEU A 132 -8.42 8.43 7.62
C LEU A 132 -8.81 8.71 9.08
N ALA A 133 -8.44 7.78 9.97
CA ALA A 133 -8.64 7.92 11.41
C ALA A 133 -7.62 8.85 12.08
N ALA A 134 -6.46 9.05 11.44
CA ALA A 134 -5.33 9.78 11.99
C ALA A 134 -4.67 10.67 10.92
N ARG A 135 -3.77 11.54 11.38
CA ARG A 135 -3.05 12.47 10.52
C ARG A 135 -2.05 11.69 9.63
N PRO A 136 -2.14 11.77 8.30
CA PRO A 136 -1.26 11.01 7.43
C PRO A 136 0.18 11.53 7.52
N SER A 137 1.14 10.60 7.60
CA SER A 137 2.59 10.88 7.67
C SER A 137 3.30 10.52 6.38
N LEU A 138 2.72 9.63 5.58
CA LEU A 138 3.25 9.23 4.27
C LEU A 138 2.16 9.00 3.24
N GLY A 139 2.53 8.96 1.96
CA GLY A 139 1.64 8.59 0.90
C GLY A 139 2.31 8.19 -0.40
N PHE A 140 1.53 7.55 -1.27
CA PHE A 140 1.89 7.20 -2.62
C PHE A 140 0.86 7.77 -3.58
N ILE A 141 1.31 8.46 -4.62
CA ILE A 141 0.42 9.06 -5.62
C ILE A 141 0.73 8.54 -7.02
N PHE A 142 -0.28 8.03 -7.70
CA PHE A 142 -0.20 7.64 -9.10
C PHE A 142 -1.27 8.41 -9.87
N GLY A 143 -0.83 9.32 -10.73
CA GLY A 143 -1.67 10.27 -11.45
C GLY A 143 -1.61 10.06 -12.97
N PRO A 144 -2.52 10.64 -13.74
CA PRO A 144 -2.46 10.55 -15.19
C PRO A 144 -1.32 11.44 -15.69
N SER A 145 -0.53 10.92 -16.63
CA SER A 145 0.38 11.73 -17.41
C SER A 145 -0.45 12.58 -18.37
N ALA A 146 -0.79 13.80 -17.97
CA ALA A 146 -1.73 14.60 -18.74
C ALA A 146 -1.30 14.76 -20.22
N PRO A 147 -2.25 14.70 -21.17
CA PRO A 147 -1.96 14.91 -22.58
C PRO A 147 -1.33 16.29 -22.79
N ARG A 148 -0.50 16.45 -23.83
CA ARG A 148 0.42 17.59 -24.02
C ARG A 148 -0.20 19.00 -23.85
N GLY A 149 -1.53 19.16 -23.95
CA GLY A 149 -2.25 20.42 -23.72
C GLY A 149 -2.81 20.66 -22.30
N SER A 150 -3.04 19.62 -21.47
CA SER A 150 -3.72 19.74 -20.15
C SER A 150 -2.78 19.53 -18.95
N LYS A 151 -1.46 19.45 -19.18
CA LYS A 151 -0.47 19.20 -18.11
C LYS A 151 -0.51 20.19 -16.96
N ALA A 152 -0.70 21.48 -17.26
CA ALA A 152 -0.78 22.51 -16.24
C ALA A 152 -2.00 22.34 -15.33
N GLU A 153 -3.16 22.02 -15.91
CA GLU A 153 -4.41 21.87 -15.17
C GLU A 153 -4.39 20.61 -14.29
N ALA A 154 -3.95 19.48 -14.84
CA ALA A 154 -3.80 18.24 -14.08
C ALA A 154 -2.85 18.43 -12.88
N ARG A 155 -1.72 19.10 -13.13
CA ARG A 155 -0.75 19.44 -12.09
C ARG A 155 -1.36 20.36 -11.03
N GLU A 156 -2.15 21.35 -11.42
CA GLU A 156 -2.80 22.25 -10.47
C GLU A 156 -3.85 21.52 -9.61
N ARG A 157 -4.62 20.61 -10.19
CA ARG A 157 -5.59 19.80 -9.44
C ARG A 157 -4.91 18.86 -8.45
N VAL A 158 -3.86 18.16 -8.88
CA VAL A 158 -3.04 17.34 -7.97
C VAL A 158 -2.42 18.20 -6.87
N LYS A 159 -1.90 19.38 -7.22
CA LYS A 159 -1.36 20.32 -6.22
C LYS A 159 -2.43 20.72 -5.20
N LYS A 160 -3.64 21.10 -5.64
CA LYS A 160 -4.76 21.47 -4.74
C LYS A 160 -5.14 20.33 -3.79
N LEU A 161 -5.16 19.09 -4.27
CA LEU A 161 -5.37 17.92 -3.43
C LEU A 161 -4.28 17.78 -2.37
N LEU A 162 -3.01 17.91 -2.77
CA LEU A 162 -1.85 17.73 -1.89
C LEU A 162 -1.60 18.91 -0.94
N ASP A 163 -2.07 20.10 -1.29
CA ASP A 163 -2.04 21.29 -0.43
C ASP A 163 -2.98 21.12 0.78
N GLY A 164 -4.01 20.27 0.67
CA GLY A 164 -4.88 19.91 1.79
C GLY A 164 -4.27 18.93 2.79
N LEU A 165 -3.06 18.41 2.54
CA LEU A 165 -2.39 17.44 3.40
C LEU A 165 -1.40 18.12 4.36
N PRO A 166 -1.11 17.51 5.53
CA PRO A 166 -0.07 17.97 6.45
C PRO A 166 1.26 18.24 5.72
N PRO A 167 1.97 19.35 5.98
CA PRO A 167 3.26 19.64 5.34
C PRO A 167 4.34 18.59 5.63
N GLU A 168 4.26 17.92 6.78
CA GLU A 168 5.13 16.79 7.17
C GLU A 168 4.84 15.49 6.41
N CYS A 169 3.66 15.36 5.77
CA CYS A 169 3.31 14.17 5.01
C CYS A 169 4.22 14.02 3.79
N GLN A 170 5.04 12.96 3.78
CA GLN A 170 5.96 12.65 2.69
C GLN A 170 5.22 11.87 1.60
N ILE A 171 5.28 12.30 0.35
CA ILE A 171 4.60 11.59 -0.74
C ILE A 171 5.58 11.32 -1.87
N VAL A 172 5.59 10.09 -2.36
CA VAL A 172 6.34 9.69 -3.55
C VAL A 172 5.38 9.06 -4.56
N GLY A 173 5.78 9.02 -5.82
CA GLY A 173 5.00 8.34 -6.85
C GLY A 173 5.31 8.84 -8.24
N ALA A 174 4.35 8.74 -9.15
CA ALA A 174 4.56 9.11 -10.54
C ALA A 174 3.27 9.48 -11.27
N ALA A 175 3.40 10.23 -12.34
CA ALA A 175 2.31 10.52 -13.25
C ALA A 175 2.25 9.45 -14.35
N THR A 176 1.71 8.27 -14.03
CA THR A 176 1.45 7.18 -14.98
C THR A 176 -0.01 6.75 -15.01
N SER A 177 -0.58 6.72 -16.20
CA SER A 177 -1.85 6.02 -16.49
C SER A 177 -1.75 4.53 -16.20
N ASP A 178 -0.58 3.93 -16.48
CA ASP A 178 -0.44 2.47 -16.51
C ASP A 178 -0.49 1.85 -15.11
N ALA A 179 0.08 2.52 -14.10
CA ALA A 179 -0.03 2.08 -12.71
C ALA A 179 -1.47 2.18 -12.16
N GLN A 180 -2.29 3.09 -12.70
CA GLN A 180 -3.69 3.24 -12.28
C GLN A 180 -4.57 2.11 -12.79
N ALA A 181 -4.33 1.65 -14.02
CA ALA A 181 -5.06 0.53 -14.62
C ALA A 181 -4.96 -0.75 -13.78
N LEU A 182 -3.87 -0.93 -13.02
CA LEU A 182 -3.68 -2.11 -12.16
C LEU A 182 -4.56 -2.11 -10.90
N VAL A 183 -4.98 -0.94 -10.41
CA VAL A 183 -5.67 -0.78 -9.12
C VAL A 183 -7.19 -0.62 -9.28
N ALA A 184 -7.70 -0.50 -10.50
CA ALA A 184 -9.13 -0.30 -10.75
C ALA A 184 -9.96 -1.46 -10.14
N PRO A 185 -11.04 -1.14 -9.38
CA PRO A 185 -11.87 -2.14 -8.72
C PRO A 185 -12.51 -3.09 -9.75
N SER A 186 -12.46 -4.39 -9.48
CA SER A 186 -13.04 -5.43 -10.34
C SER A 186 -14.55 -5.56 -10.12
N ASP A 187 -15.29 -4.50 -10.37
CA ASP A 187 -16.67 -4.73 -10.79
C ASP A 187 -16.57 -5.33 -12.20
N ASN A 188 -17.20 -6.50 -12.41
CA ASN A 188 -16.99 -7.46 -13.51
C ASN A 188 -17.25 -6.95 -14.95
N THR A 189 -17.19 -5.64 -15.19
CA THR A 189 -17.37 -4.96 -16.47
C THR A 189 -16.03 -4.59 -17.13
N GLN A 190 -15.04 -5.49 -17.08
CA GLN A 190 -13.65 -5.17 -17.49
C GLN A 190 -13.41 -5.11 -19.00
N GLU A 191 -14.29 -5.65 -19.86
CA GLU A 191 -14.07 -5.61 -21.31
C GLU A 191 -14.40 -4.26 -21.97
N THR A 192 -15.14 -3.37 -21.28
CA THR A 192 -15.49 -2.04 -21.82
C THR A 192 -14.48 -0.95 -21.47
N VAL A 193 -13.67 -1.13 -20.43
CA VAL A 193 -12.78 -0.07 -19.91
C VAL A 193 -11.58 0.20 -20.82
N MET A 194 -11.07 -0.80 -21.55
CA MET A 194 -9.94 -0.57 -22.47
C MET A 194 -10.33 0.15 -23.77
N ARG A 195 -11.63 0.19 -24.15
CA ARG A 195 -12.10 0.90 -25.35
C ARG A 195 -12.72 2.27 -25.05
N ASP A 196 -13.24 2.50 -23.85
CA ASP A 196 -13.83 3.80 -23.49
C ASP A 196 -12.84 4.80 -22.85
N GLN A 197 -11.58 4.41 -22.59
CA GLN A 197 -10.53 5.29 -22.07
C GLN A 197 -10.15 6.46 -23.00
N GLU A 198 -10.53 6.42 -24.29
CA GLU A 198 -10.37 7.57 -25.19
C GLU A 198 -11.44 8.67 -24.96
N SER A 199 -12.50 8.37 -24.18
CA SER A 199 -13.67 9.25 -24.03
C SER A 199 -13.91 9.80 -22.62
N SER A 200 -13.39 9.18 -21.56
CA SER A 200 -13.52 9.74 -20.20
C SER A 200 -12.43 10.79 -19.95
N SER A 201 -12.75 12.04 -20.28
CA SER A 201 -11.90 13.23 -20.09
C SER A 201 -11.50 13.57 -18.65
N GLU A 202 -11.86 12.73 -17.67
CA GLU A 202 -11.61 13.01 -16.26
C GLU A 202 -10.26 12.45 -15.82
N LEU A 203 -9.46 13.33 -15.21
CA LEU A 203 -8.16 13.02 -14.64
C LEU A 203 -8.34 12.12 -13.40
N GLU A 204 -8.39 10.81 -13.61
CA GLU A 204 -8.39 9.85 -12.51
C GLU A 204 -7.04 9.85 -11.81
N ILE A 205 -7.03 9.85 -10.48
CA ILE A 205 -5.84 9.72 -9.65
C ILE A 205 -6.01 8.57 -8.67
N SER A 206 -4.91 7.93 -8.30
CA SER A 206 -4.83 6.96 -7.22
C SER A 206 -3.93 7.54 -6.12
N LEU A 207 -4.47 7.69 -4.92
CA LEU A 207 -3.75 8.21 -3.76
C LEU A 207 -3.91 7.25 -2.59
N MET A 208 -2.78 6.77 -2.10
CA MET A 208 -2.69 5.96 -0.89
C MET A 208 -2.03 6.79 0.21
N LEU A 209 -2.69 6.94 1.35
CA LEU A 209 -2.19 7.68 2.50
C LEU A 209 -2.06 6.75 3.70
N GLY A 210 -0.90 6.82 4.35
CA GLY A 210 -0.59 6.10 5.58
C GLY A 210 -0.49 7.07 6.76
N ALA A 211 -1.17 6.75 7.85
CA ALA A 211 -1.03 7.44 9.13
C ALA A 211 -0.35 6.49 10.13
N PHE A 212 0.93 6.74 10.35
CA PHE A 212 1.80 5.93 11.21
C PHE A 212 2.45 6.86 12.25
N PRO A 213 1.81 7.08 13.41
CA PRO A 213 2.24 8.10 14.37
C PRO A 213 3.57 7.78 15.06
N ALA A 214 3.92 6.49 15.17
CA ALA A 214 5.21 6.04 15.68
C ALA A 214 6.29 5.90 14.60
N ALA A 215 5.97 6.19 13.34
CA ALA A 215 6.90 6.12 12.24
C ALA A 215 7.37 7.50 11.80
N VAL A 216 8.62 7.57 11.35
CA VAL A 216 9.16 8.74 10.66
C VAL A 216 9.38 8.36 9.22
N ALA A 217 8.74 9.13 8.33
CA ALA A 217 8.92 9.02 6.89
C ALA A 217 9.90 10.08 6.39
N HIS A 218 10.78 9.69 5.48
CA HIS A 218 11.75 10.57 4.87
C HIS A 218 11.87 10.28 3.38
N SER A 219 11.57 11.29 2.56
CA SER A 219 11.61 11.16 1.12
C SER A 219 12.88 11.79 0.54
N PHE A 220 13.43 11.14 -0.50
CA PHE A 220 14.62 11.58 -1.20
C PHE A 220 14.48 11.38 -2.71
N TYR A 221 15.29 12.12 -3.47
CA TYR A 221 15.37 12.03 -4.93
C TYR A 221 16.81 11.88 -5.35
N LEU A 222 17.05 10.99 -6.30
CA LEU A 222 18.34 10.80 -6.95
C LEU A 222 18.20 11.19 -8.41
N SER A 223 18.96 12.22 -8.78
CA SER A 223 19.08 12.64 -10.18
C SER A 223 19.75 11.54 -11.02
N PRO A 224 19.48 11.49 -12.33
CA PRO A 224 20.16 10.55 -13.23
C PRO A 224 21.68 10.58 -13.10
N GLU A 225 22.26 11.77 -12.88
CA GLU A 225 23.70 11.96 -12.70
C GLU A 225 24.19 11.31 -11.40
N VAL A 226 23.45 11.45 -10.29
CA VAL A 226 23.82 10.79 -9.03
C VAL A 226 23.76 9.26 -9.17
N CYS A 227 22.77 8.76 -9.90
CA CYS A 227 22.65 7.32 -10.10
C CYS A 227 23.61 6.75 -11.15
N GLN A 228 24.21 7.56 -12.02
CA GLN A 228 25.33 7.11 -12.87
C GLN A 228 26.62 7.05 -12.06
N ASP A 229 26.82 8.01 -11.17
CA ASP A 229 27.96 8.03 -10.26
C ASP A 229 27.99 6.84 -9.30
N THR A 230 26.87 6.16 -9.03
CA THR A 230 26.87 4.92 -8.21
C THR A 230 27.69 3.80 -8.86
N PHE A 231 28.02 3.89 -10.14
CA PHE A 231 28.92 2.97 -10.82
C PHE A 231 30.38 3.38 -10.76
N GLN A 232 30.62 4.68 -10.91
CA GLN A 232 31.97 5.22 -11.09
C GLN A 232 32.65 5.51 -9.76
N LEU A 233 31.87 5.84 -8.73
CA LEU A 233 32.35 6.21 -7.42
C LEU A 233 32.21 5.04 -6.45
N ASP A 234 33.25 4.82 -5.66
CA ASP A 234 33.25 3.82 -4.60
C ASP A 234 33.26 4.45 -3.20
N GLY A 235 32.76 3.67 -2.23
CA GLY A 235 32.91 3.90 -0.79
C GLY A 235 32.51 5.32 -0.32
N PRO A 236 33.46 6.13 0.16
CA PRO A 236 33.17 7.36 0.90
C PRO A 236 32.63 8.51 0.05
N GLU A 237 33.05 8.63 -1.22
CA GLU A 237 32.60 9.73 -2.09
C GLU A 237 31.14 9.54 -2.49
N LEU A 238 30.80 8.31 -2.88
CA LEU A 238 29.42 7.93 -3.15
C LEU A 238 28.55 8.10 -1.91
N ALA A 239 29.04 7.66 -0.74
CA ALA A 239 28.32 7.83 0.51
C ALA A 239 28.03 9.30 0.83
N LYS A 240 28.99 10.19 0.59
CA LYS A 240 28.79 11.63 0.74
C LYS A 240 27.75 12.17 -0.25
N LYS A 241 27.85 11.81 -1.53
CA LYS A 241 26.91 12.25 -2.57
C LYS A 241 25.47 11.78 -2.30
N LEU A 242 25.30 10.56 -1.81
CA LEU A 242 23.99 10.03 -1.39
C LEU A 242 23.46 10.78 -0.15
N ALA A 243 24.32 11.09 0.83
CA ALA A 243 23.94 11.88 2.00
C ALA A 243 23.48 13.30 1.60
N ASP A 244 24.17 13.93 0.63
CA ASP A 244 23.80 15.25 0.09
C ASP A 244 22.42 15.22 -0.62
N CYS A 245 22.05 14.08 -1.21
CA CYS A 245 20.71 13.85 -1.77
C CYS A 245 19.66 13.51 -0.70
N GLY A 246 20.07 13.41 0.57
CA GLY A 246 19.21 13.05 1.68
C GLY A 246 18.87 11.56 1.73
N VAL A 247 19.68 10.67 1.16
CA VAL A 247 19.49 9.23 1.36
C VAL A 247 19.70 8.89 2.84
N PRO A 248 18.80 8.13 3.46
CA PRO A 248 18.95 7.74 4.86
C PRO A 248 20.26 6.97 5.10
N GLU A 249 20.69 6.98 6.36
CA GLU A 249 21.80 6.17 6.86
C GLU A 249 21.48 5.75 8.28
N GLY A 250 21.87 4.52 8.63
CA GLY A 250 21.76 4.00 9.98
C GLY A 250 20.81 2.80 10.10
N PRO A 251 20.96 2.00 11.17
CA PRO A 251 20.19 0.77 11.39
C PRO A 251 18.75 1.03 11.85
N GLU A 252 18.36 2.26 12.15
CA GLU A 252 16.99 2.60 12.54
C GLU A 252 16.00 2.56 11.38
N TRP A 253 16.48 2.66 10.15
CA TRP A 253 15.67 2.58 8.94
C TRP A 253 15.32 1.12 8.64
N GLY A 254 14.05 0.77 8.85
CA GLY A 254 13.55 -0.59 8.68
C GLY A 254 12.98 -0.87 7.28
N THR A 255 12.63 0.17 6.53
CA THR A 255 12.08 0.02 5.17
C THR A 255 12.53 1.16 4.28
N VAL A 256 12.92 0.83 3.05
CA VAL A 256 13.19 1.83 2.00
C VAL A 256 12.40 1.43 0.76
N VAL A 257 11.44 2.26 0.36
CA VAL A 257 10.76 2.12 -0.92
C VAL A 257 11.54 2.89 -1.97
N LEU A 258 11.86 2.25 -3.08
CA LEU A 258 12.58 2.81 -4.21
C LEU A 258 11.72 2.71 -5.47
N ILE A 259 11.48 3.85 -6.10
CA ILE A 259 10.70 3.99 -7.33
C ILE A 259 11.64 4.51 -8.42
N LEU A 260 11.84 3.71 -9.47
CA LEU A 260 12.67 4.06 -10.61
C LEU A 260 11.79 4.59 -11.74
N GLY A 261 12.18 5.72 -12.34
CA GLY A 261 11.53 6.22 -13.55
C GLY A 261 11.81 5.31 -14.75
N ASP A 262 10.83 5.09 -15.62
CA ASP A 262 10.94 4.16 -16.77
C ASP A 262 12.11 4.52 -17.71
N ARG A 263 12.32 5.82 -18.00
CA ARG A 263 13.43 6.26 -18.87
C ARG A 263 14.81 6.03 -18.26
N PHE A 264 14.86 5.63 -17.00
CA PHE A 264 16.09 5.47 -16.24
C PHE A 264 16.78 4.13 -16.53
N GLN A 265 16.05 3.10 -16.99
CA GLN A 265 16.62 1.79 -17.28
C GLN A 265 17.66 1.82 -18.42
N HIS A 266 17.48 2.69 -19.41
CA HIS A 266 18.33 2.71 -20.61
C HIS A 266 19.70 3.40 -20.43
N ARG A 267 20.08 3.81 -19.22
CA ARG A 267 21.28 4.64 -18.99
C ARG A 267 22.35 3.97 -18.16
N GLY A 268 22.37 2.64 -18.14
CA GLY A 268 23.30 1.86 -17.33
C GLY A 268 23.05 2.12 -15.86
N PHE A 269 21.81 1.94 -15.39
CA PHE A 269 21.51 1.89 -13.96
C PHE A 269 21.50 0.45 -13.48
N ASP A 270 22.23 0.14 -12.42
CA ASP A 270 22.35 -1.19 -11.85
C ASP A 270 21.57 -1.18 -10.54
N PRO A 271 20.32 -1.67 -10.58
CA PRO A 271 19.49 -1.71 -9.39
C PRO A 271 20.10 -2.60 -8.31
N GLU A 272 20.85 -3.64 -8.65
CA GLU A 272 21.43 -4.57 -7.67
C GLU A 272 22.57 -3.90 -6.91
N ARG A 273 23.52 -3.29 -7.61
CA ARG A 273 24.59 -2.51 -6.96
C ARG A 273 24.01 -1.38 -6.12
N PHE A 274 23.01 -0.67 -6.62
CA PHE A 274 22.37 0.40 -5.86
C PHE A 274 21.65 -0.11 -4.60
N VAL A 275 20.93 -1.23 -4.70
CA VAL A 275 20.30 -1.94 -3.57
C VAL A 275 21.36 -2.38 -2.56
N ALA A 276 22.50 -2.91 -3.01
CA ALA A 276 23.60 -3.29 -2.14
C ALA A 276 24.18 -2.09 -1.38
N ILE A 277 24.36 -0.94 -2.05
CA ILE A 277 24.80 0.31 -1.41
C ILE A 277 23.78 0.77 -0.36
N LEU A 278 22.49 0.74 -0.67
CA LEU A 278 21.44 1.08 0.29
C LEU A 278 21.43 0.11 1.49
N GLN A 279 21.63 -1.18 1.27
CA GLN A 279 21.75 -2.18 2.33
C GLN A 279 22.98 -1.95 3.19
N GLN A 280 24.11 -1.52 2.63
CA GLN A 280 25.29 -1.15 3.42
C GLN A 280 25.02 0.05 4.32
N ARG A 281 24.31 1.08 3.82
CA ARG A 281 23.95 2.28 4.61
C ARG A 281 22.85 2.01 5.64
N CYS A 282 21.91 1.13 5.30
CA CYS A 282 20.72 0.82 6.08
C CYS A 282 20.63 -0.72 6.26
N PRO A 283 21.48 -1.33 7.11
CA PRO A 283 21.66 -2.80 7.17
C PRO A 283 20.44 -3.59 7.63
N LYS A 284 19.42 -2.92 8.18
CA LYS A 284 18.17 -3.55 8.61
C LYS A 284 16.99 -3.23 7.68
N ALA A 285 17.20 -2.41 6.65
CA ALA A 285 16.12 -1.98 5.79
C ALA A 285 15.69 -3.09 4.83
N GLY A 286 14.40 -3.44 4.86
CA GLY A 286 13.77 -4.11 3.73
C GLY A 286 13.63 -3.12 2.56
N ILE A 287 14.24 -3.44 1.41
CA ILE A 287 14.16 -2.59 0.22
C ILE A 287 13.01 -3.06 -0.68
N ILE A 288 12.09 -2.14 -0.98
CA ILE A 288 10.93 -2.37 -1.84
C ILE A 288 11.17 -1.62 -3.13
N GLY A 289 11.53 -2.33 -4.20
CA GLY A 289 11.72 -1.74 -5.52
C GLY A 289 10.43 -1.71 -6.35
N GLY A 290 10.31 -0.73 -7.22
CA GLY A 290 9.32 -0.68 -8.29
C GLY A 290 9.80 0.21 -9.43
N ILE A 291 9.46 -0.15 -10.66
CA ILE A 291 9.64 0.72 -11.83
C ILE A 291 8.29 1.32 -12.15
N VAL A 292 8.29 2.61 -12.45
CA VAL A 292 7.10 3.35 -12.84
C VAL A 292 7.48 4.34 -13.93
N GLY A 293 6.54 4.65 -14.81
CA GLY A 293 6.71 5.71 -15.81
C GLY A 293 7.03 7.09 -15.22
N ASP A 294 7.48 7.97 -16.11
CA ASP A 294 7.80 9.37 -15.79
C ASP A 294 6.61 10.30 -16.10
N PRO A 295 6.52 11.49 -15.47
CA PRO A 295 7.41 12.04 -14.45
C PRO A 295 7.18 11.49 -13.04
N LEU A 296 8.24 11.46 -12.25
CA LEU A 296 8.26 11.15 -10.83
C LEU A 296 7.76 12.35 -10.00
N LEU A 297 6.95 12.07 -8.98
CA LEU A 297 6.31 13.07 -8.11
C LEU A 297 6.82 12.92 -6.68
N LEU A 298 7.39 14.00 -6.14
CA LEU A 298 7.92 14.06 -4.78
C LEU A 298 7.27 15.21 -4.01
N ARG A 299 6.64 14.93 -2.87
CA ARG A 299 6.17 15.96 -1.95
C ARG A 299 6.96 15.90 -0.65
N ARG A 300 7.61 17.02 -0.32
CA ARG A 300 8.35 17.19 0.93
C ARG A 300 8.15 18.61 1.47
N GLY A 301 7.84 18.72 2.77
CA GLY A 301 7.63 20.02 3.41
C GLY A 301 6.48 20.82 2.78
N GLY A 302 5.42 20.14 2.39
CA GLY A 302 4.27 20.75 1.70
C GLY A 302 4.50 21.16 0.24
N ARG A 303 5.70 20.95 -0.32
CA ARG A 303 6.02 21.34 -1.71
C ARG A 303 6.05 20.12 -2.62
N LEU A 304 5.27 20.16 -3.69
CA LEU A 304 5.32 19.17 -4.77
C LEU A 304 6.43 19.52 -5.76
N GLN A 305 7.31 18.57 -6.00
CA GLN A 305 8.39 18.57 -6.97
C GLN A 305 8.10 17.49 -8.01
N GLU A 306 8.43 17.79 -9.26
CA GLU A 306 8.22 16.91 -10.42
C GLU A 306 9.57 16.68 -11.08
N HIS A 307 9.96 15.43 -11.22
CA HIS A 307 11.23 15.02 -11.80
C HIS A 307 10.99 14.20 -13.05
N ARG A 308 11.67 14.51 -14.15
CA ARG A 308 11.43 13.87 -15.44
C ARG A 308 12.06 12.47 -15.58
N SER A 309 12.94 12.12 -14.66
CA SER A 309 13.73 10.89 -14.64
C SER A 309 14.49 10.80 -13.32
N GLY A 310 15.04 9.62 -13.01
CA GLY A 310 15.87 9.35 -11.84
C GLY A 310 15.23 8.29 -10.94
N ALA A 311 15.53 8.37 -9.65
CA ALA A 311 14.93 7.49 -8.64
C ALA A 311 14.33 8.30 -7.49
N LEU A 312 13.16 7.91 -7.02
CA LEU A 312 12.55 8.42 -5.79
C LEU A 312 12.63 7.37 -4.69
N GLY A 313 12.95 7.84 -3.49
CA GLY A 313 13.00 7.00 -2.31
C GLY A 313 12.07 7.48 -1.21
N LEU A 314 11.49 6.55 -0.49
CA LEU A 314 10.79 6.78 0.77
C LEU A 314 11.33 5.84 1.83
N ALA A 315 12.11 6.39 2.75
CA ALA A 315 12.67 5.67 3.87
C ALA A 315 11.78 5.80 5.10
N LEU A 316 11.62 4.71 5.84
CA LEU A 316 10.76 4.62 7.00
C LEU A 316 11.53 4.02 8.19
N ARG A 317 11.42 4.68 9.34
CA ARG A 317 11.93 4.19 10.63
C ARG A 317 10.84 4.23 11.69
N GLY A 318 11.05 3.50 12.78
CA GLY A 318 10.05 3.34 13.85
C GLY A 318 9.10 2.17 13.58
N ASP A 319 7.92 2.21 14.19
CA ASP A 319 6.93 1.14 14.06
C ASP A 319 6.10 1.32 12.78
N VAL A 320 6.50 0.59 11.74
CA VAL A 320 5.90 0.64 10.41
C VAL A 320 5.47 -0.78 10.03
N PRO A 321 4.16 -1.07 9.92
CA PRO A 321 3.68 -2.39 9.52
C PRO A 321 3.78 -2.60 8.00
N LEU A 322 4.74 -1.97 7.33
CA LEU A 322 4.99 -2.14 5.91
C LEU A 322 6.00 -3.26 5.73
N THR A 323 5.49 -4.45 5.45
CA THR A 323 6.31 -5.55 4.97
C THR A 323 6.49 -5.42 3.47
N ALA A 324 7.73 -5.50 3.01
CA ALA A 324 8.05 -5.62 1.59
C ALA A 324 7.36 -6.85 1.01
N MET A 325 6.41 -6.62 0.11
CA MET A 325 5.78 -7.68 -0.65
C MET A 325 6.01 -7.41 -2.13
N VAL A 326 6.83 -8.25 -2.74
CA VAL A 326 7.14 -8.14 -4.17
C VAL A 326 6.09 -8.94 -4.92
N SER A 327 5.19 -8.24 -5.61
CA SER A 327 4.41 -8.91 -6.65
C SER A 327 5.30 -9.10 -7.86
N ARG A 328 5.32 -10.30 -8.40
CA ARG A 328 6.10 -10.57 -9.62
C ARG A 328 5.38 -10.11 -10.87
N GLY A 329 4.06 -9.87 -10.78
CA GLY A 329 3.22 -9.45 -11.90
C GLY A 329 3.17 -10.42 -13.09
N CYS A 330 3.83 -11.56 -12.95
CA CYS A 330 4.14 -12.47 -14.02
C CYS A 330 3.29 -13.73 -13.88
N ARG A 331 2.54 -14.03 -14.92
CA ARG A 331 1.93 -15.34 -15.12
C ARG A 331 2.95 -16.23 -15.80
N SER A 332 3.13 -17.44 -15.28
CA SER A 332 3.88 -18.43 -16.04
C SER A 332 3.03 -18.97 -17.19
N ILE A 333 3.58 -18.91 -18.40
CA ILE A 333 2.98 -19.51 -19.60
C ILE A 333 3.38 -20.96 -19.68
N PHE A 334 4.67 -21.24 -19.48
CA PHE A 334 5.24 -22.57 -19.47
C PHE A 334 6.18 -22.73 -18.26
N GLN A 335 5.97 -23.79 -17.48
CA GLN A 335 6.83 -24.19 -16.36
C GLN A 335 7.46 -25.55 -16.62
N GLY A 336 8.59 -25.79 -15.96
CA GLY A 336 9.19 -27.13 -15.89
C GLY A 336 10.08 -27.49 -17.07
N PHE A 337 10.58 -26.50 -17.80
CA PHE A 337 11.73 -26.75 -18.67
C PHE A 337 13.02 -26.72 -17.87
N HIS A 338 14.00 -27.47 -18.34
CA HIS A 338 15.38 -27.36 -17.89
C HIS A 338 16.30 -27.24 -19.09
N THR A 339 17.48 -26.69 -18.85
CA THR A 339 18.54 -26.61 -19.85
C THR A 339 18.99 -28.03 -20.25
N SER A 340 19.25 -28.24 -21.54
CA SER A 340 19.92 -29.47 -21.98
C SER A 340 21.39 -29.44 -21.55
N MET A 341 22.04 -30.60 -21.54
CA MET A 341 23.50 -30.71 -21.31
C MET A 341 24.35 -29.96 -22.35
N GLU A 342 23.74 -29.49 -23.44
CA GLU A 342 24.39 -28.71 -24.49
C GLU A 342 24.38 -27.20 -24.17
N ALA A 343 23.77 -26.78 -23.06
CA ALA A 343 23.81 -25.40 -22.63
C ALA A 343 25.23 -25.01 -22.21
N VAL A 344 25.73 -23.92 -22.77
CA VAL A 344 27.10 -23.45 -22.57
C VAL A 344 27.10 -22.01 -22.07
N MET A 345 28.07 -21.69 -21.22
CA MET A 345 28.34 -20.30 -20.88
C MET A 345 29.27 -19.69 -21.93
N GLU A 346 28.83 -18.61 -22.55
CA GLU A 346 29.64 -17.82 -23.48
C GLU A 346 29.99 -16.48 -22.83
N PRO A 347 31.22 -15.95 -23.03
CA PRO A 347 31.51 -14.58 -22.69
C PRO A 347 30.65 -13.65 -23.56
N GLY A 348 30.12 -12.60 -22.94
CA GLY A 348 29.41 -11.52 -23.59
C GLY A 348 30.35 -10.61 -24.37
N ASP A 349 29.81 -10.01 -25.42
CA ASP A 349 30.48 -8.95 -26.18
C ASP A 349 30.36 -7.64 -25.39
N CYS A 350 30.93 -7.59 -24.18
CA CYS A 350 30.97 -6.37 -23.38
C CYS A 350 32.14 -5.49 -23.84
N GLU A 351 31.88 -4.21 -24.08
CA GLU A 351 32.93 -3.22 -24.38
C GLU A 351 33.83 -2.96 -23.16
N ASP A 352 33.35 -3.26 -21.95
CA ASP A 352 34.10 -3.11 -20.71
C ASP A 352 34.84 -4.42 -20.34
N PRO A 353 36.17 -4.48 -20.45
CA PRO A 353 36.95 -5.68 -20.13
C PRO A 353 37.02 -5.98 -18.62
N THR A 354 36.55 -5.08 -17.75
CA THR A 354 36.67 -5.26 -16.29
C THR A 354 35.57 -6.13 -15.71
N GLU A 355 34.41 -6.22 -16.36
CA GLU A 355 33.28 -7.05 -15.95
C GLU A 355 32.75 -7.83 -17.16
N PRO A 356 33.36 -8.98 -17.50
CA PRO A 356 32.86 -9.79 -18.60
C PRO A 356 31.47 -10.31 -18.25
N GLU A 357 30.45 -9.77 -18.91
CA GLU A 357 29.10 -10.34 -18.87
C GLU A 357 29.19 -11.80 -19.34
N HIS A 358 28.52 -12.71 -18.66
CA HIS A 358 28.41 -14.09 -19.11
C HIS A 358 26.98 -14.33 -19.59
N TYR A 359 26.85 -15.04 -20.70
CA TYR A 359 25.56 -15.43 -21.23
C TYR A 359 25.42 -16.94 -21.16
N LEU A 360 24.29 -17.40 -20.65
CA LEU A 360 23.88 -18.78 -20.79
C LEU A 360 23.23 -18.96 -22.15
N VAL A 361 23.88 -19.74 -23.01
CA VAL A 361 23.36 -20.07 -24.34
C VAL A 361 22.67 -21.42 -24.28
N ILE A 362 21.36 -21.40 -24.48
CA ILE A 362 20.46 -22.53 -24.34
C ILE A 362 20.02 -22.94 -25.75
N PRO A 363 20.59 -24.00 -26.34
CA PRO A 363 20.19 -24.45 -27.67
C PRO A 363 18.85 -25.18 -27.66
N THR A 364 18.55 -25.91 -26.59
CA THR A 364 17.36 -26.75 -26.47
C THR A 364 16.83 -26.69 -25.04
N LEU A 365 15.51 -26.57 -24.91
CA LEU A 365 14.78 -26.71 -23.65
C LEU A 365 14.21 -28.12 -23.54
N VAL A 366 14.33 -28.75 -22.38
CA VAL A 366 13.82 -30.10 -22.13
C VAL A 366 12.67 -30.02 -21.13
N ASP A 367 11.49 -30.52 -21.48
CA ASP A 367 10.35 -30.54 -20.55
C ASP A 367 10.45 -31.69 -19.54
N SER A 368 9.47 -31.77 -18.63
CA SER A 368 9.38 -32.82 -17.62
C SER A 368 9.19 -34.22 -18.21
N GLY A 369 8.70 -34.34 -19.46
CA GLY A 369 8.57 -35.58 -20.20
C GLY A 369 9.84 -35.97 -20.98
N GLY A 370 10.88 -35.14 -20.94
CA GLY A 370 12.11 -35.34 -21.70
C GLY A 370 12.02 -34.91 -23.17
N ALA A 371 10.91 -34.32 -23.60
CA ALA A 371 10.80 -33.82 -24.96
C ALA A 371 11.64 -32.54 -25.12
N ARG A 372 12.29 -32.44 -26.28
CA ARG A 372 13.18 -31.34 -26.64
C ARG A 372 12.43 -30.30 -27.45
N HIS A 373 12.59 -29.04 -27.07
CA HIS A 373 11.91 -27.89 -27.66
C HIS A 373 12.92 -26.83 -28.07
N GLU A 374 12.70 -26.24 -29.24
CA GLU A 374 13.47 -25.08 -29.70
C GLU A 374 13.02 -23.82 -28.94
N PRO A 375 13.94 -23.09 -28.27
CA PRO A 375 13.57 -21.95 -27.43
C PRO A 375 12.83 -20.83 -28.18
N LEU A 376 13.28 -20.47 -29.40
CA LEU A 376 12.63 -19.44 -30.21
C LEU A 376 11.21 -19.85 -30.61
N GLY A 377 11.01 -21.12 -30.99
CA GLY A 377 9.68 -21.65 -31.33
C GLY A 377 8.70 -21.55 -30.17
N LEU A 378 9.14 -21.88 -28.96
CA LEU A 378 8.33 -21.73 -27.74
C LEU A 378 7.99 -20.27 -27.43
N ALA A 379 8.95 -19.35 -27.59
CA ALA A 379 8.72 -17.92 -27.37
C ALA A 379 7.71 -17.36 -28.38
N ILE A 380 7.82 -17.70 -29.67
CA ILE A 380 6.85 -17.30 -30.69
C ILE A 380 5.46 -17.86 -30.38
N GLN A 381 5.38 -19.14 -29.99
CA GLN A 381 4.11 -19.77 -29.61
C GLN A 381 3.48 -19.07 -28.40
N ALA A 382 4.28 -18.74 -27.39
CA ALA A 382 3.83 -17.98 -26.22
C ALA A 382 3.28 -16.60 -26.63
N GLN A 383 4.00 -15.89 -27.50
CA GLN A 383 3.63 -14.54 -27.95
C GLN A 383 2.33 -14.54 -28.76
N GLN A 384 2.16 -15.52 -29.66
CA GLN A 384 0.95 -15.69 -30.47
C GLN A 384 -0.27 -16.05 -29.61
N LYS A 385 -0.10 -16.96 -28.66
CA LYS A 385 -1.20 -17.43 -27.81
C LYS A 385 -1.68 -16.36 -26.83
N HIS A 386 -0.81 -15.46 -26.41
CA HIS A 386 -1.08 -14.54 -25.29
C HIS A 386 -1.04 -13.06 -25.65
N GLY A 387 -1.17 -12.68 -26.93
CA GLY A 387 -1.63 -11.33 -27.29
C GLY A 387 -0.60 -10.21 -27.22
N GLY A 388 0.66 -10.47 -27.59
CA GLY A 388 1.64 -9.40 -27.86
C GLY A 388 2.24 -8.68 -26.64
N PHE A 389 1.87 -9.04 -25.41
CA PHE A 389 2.57 -8.52 -24.23
C PHE A 389 4.04 -8.99 -24.19
N PRO A 390 4.92 -8.23 -23.52
CA PRO A 390 6.31 -8.63 -23.32
C PRO A 390 6.43 -10.01 -22.65
N LEU A 391 7.31 -10.84 -23.21
CA LEU A 391 7.66 -12.14 -22.66
C LEU A 391 8.93 -12.02 -21.82
N TYR A 392 9.03 -12.87 -20.81
CA TYR A 392 10.18 -12.98 -19.94
C TYR A 392 10.63 -14.44 -19.84
N ALA A 393 11.93 -14.68 -19.84
CA ALA A 393 12.50 -15.96 -19.46
C ALA A 393 12.92 -15.90 -18.00
N GLY A 394 12.47 -16.86 -17.21
CA GLY A 394 12.94 -17.03 -15.85
C GLY A 394 14.02 -18.09 -15.78
N LEU A 395 15.10 -17.82 -15.06
CA LEU A 395 16.16 -18.77 -14.74
C LEU A 395 16.27 -19.01 -13.25
N ARG A 396 16.50 -20.27 -12.85
CA ARG A 396 16.97 -20.60 -11.51
C ARG A 396 17.81 -21.88 -11.51
N PRO A 397 18.74 -22.07 -10.56
CA PRO A 397 19.43 -23.34 -10.41
C PRO A 397 18.44 -24.46 -10.08
N ARG A 398 18.62 -25.63 -10.69
CA ARG A 398 17.73 -26.77 -10.49
C ARG A 398 17.75 -27.24 -9.03
N GLY A 399 16.57 -27.57 -8.50
CA GLY A 399 16.44 -28.09 -7.13
C GLY A 399 16.56 -27.06 -6.01
N GLN A 400 16.74 -25.77 -6.34
CA GLN A 400 16.68 -24.71 -5.35
C GLN A 400 15.25 -24.15 -5.19
N ALA A 401 14.86 -23.88 -3.95
CA ALA A 401 13.55 -23.29 -3.62
C ALA A 401 13.46 -21.77 -3.93
N GLN A 402 14.49 -21.19 -4.55
CA GLN A 402 14.55 -19.77 -4.87
C GLN A 402 13.56 -19.40 -6.00
N GLY A 403 13.27 -18.10 -6.10
CA GLY A 403 12.52 -17.53 -7.22
C GLY A 403 13.28 -17.64 -8.54
N PHE A 404 12.59 -17.36 -9.64
CA PHE A 404 13.23 -17.21 -10.94
C PHE A 404 13.78 -15.79 -11.08
N LEU A 405 14.99 -15.65 -11.60
CA LEU A 405 15.51 -14.40 -12.16
C LEU A 405 14.86 -14.20 -13.53
N LEU A 406 14.14 -13.09 -13.72
CA LEU A 406 13.39 -12.84 -14.95
C LEU A 406 14.15 -11.89 -15.87
N GLU A 407 14.33 -12.31 -17.12
CA GLU A 407 14.93 -11.50 -18.18
C GLU A 407 13.90 -11.27 -19.30
N GLN A 408 13.79 -10.04 -19.78
CA GLN A 408 12.87 -9.74 -20.89
C GLN A 408 13.38 -10.37 -22.19
N LEU A 409 12.51 -11.13 -22.86
CA LEU A 409 12.82 -11.74 -24.15
C LEU A 409 12.57 -10.74 -25.28
N GLY A 410 13.62 -10.43 -26.01
CA GLY A 410 13.59 -9.67 -27.26
C GLY A 410 14.32 -10.41 -28.38
N GLN A 411 14.44 -9.77 -29.55
CA GLN A 411 15.17 -10.35 -30.68
C GLN A 411 16.65 -10.62 -30.34
N ALA A 412 17.27 -9.76 -29.52
CA ALA A 412 18.66 -9.93 -29.07
C ALA A 412 18.86 -11.14 -28.14
N SER A 413 17.80 -11.60 -27.48
CA SER A 413 17.82 -12.79 -26.62
C SER A 413 17.89 -14.09 -27.43
N PHE A 414 17.90 -14.03 -28.76
CA PHE A 414 18.00 -15.21 -29.63
C PHE A 414 19.13 -15.05 -30.66
N SER A 415 19.96 -16.08 -30.78
CA SER A 415 20.96 -16.17 -31.85
C SER A 415 20.31 -16.47 -33.22
N GLN A 416 21.08 -16.34 -34.31
CA GLN A 416 20.60 -16.64 -35.67
C GLN A 416 20.10 -18.10 -35.85
N GLY A 417 20.46 -19.01 -34.96
CA GLY A 417 19.99 -20.40 -34.95
C GLY A 417 18.87 -20.69 -33.94
N GLY A 418 18.15 -19.67 -33.45
CA GLY A 418 17.04 -19.85 -32.52
C GLY A 418 17.43 -20.21 -31.08
N LYS A 419 18.74 -20.31 -30.78
CA LYS A 419 19.23 -20.54 -29.41
C LYS A 419 18.96 -19.31 -28.55
N MET A 420 18.48 -19.53 -27.34
CA MET A 420 18.22 -18.46 -26.38
C MET A 420 19.51 -18.07 -25.68
N ARG A 421 19.76 -16.77 -25.54
CA ARG A 421 20.88 -16.17 -24.81
C ARG A 421 20.30 -15.39 -23.64
N LEU A 422 20.66 -15.77 -22.43
CA LEU A 422 20.20 -15.10 -21.21
C LEU A 422 21.40 -14.63 -20.40
N PRO A 423 21.36 -13.42 -19.80
CA PRO A 423 22.37 -12.98 -18.86
C PRO A 423 22.52 -14.01 -17.74
N PHE A 424 23.76 -14.32 -17.40
CA PHE A 424 24.12 -15.28 -16.38
C PHE A 424 25.06 -14.61 -15.39
N ASP A 425 24.46 -13.96 -14.40
CA ASP A 425 25.19 -13.17 -13.41
C ASP A 425 26.15 -14.02 -12.56
N ALA A 426 27.04 -13.34 -11.85
CA ALA A 426 28.02 -13.97 -10.97
C ALA A 426 27.39 -14.79 -9.84
N THR A 427 26.18 -14.43 -9.39
CA THR A 427 25.43 -15.11 -8.33
C THR A 427 24.91 -16.46 -8.82
N LEU A 428 24.26 -16.51 -9.98
CA LEU A 428 23.83 -17.74 -10.65
C LEU A 428 25.02 -18.63 -10.99
N LYS A 429 26.13 -18.04 -11.45
CA LYS A 429 27.37 -18.76 -11.71
C LYS A 429 27.95 -19.40 -10.44
N ALA A 430 27.96 -18.67 -9.32
CA ALA A 430 28.39 -19.21 -8.04
C ALA A 430 27.48 -20.34 -7.54
N GLN A 431 26.18 -20.27 -7.83
CA GLN A 431 25.19 -21.27 -7.41
C GLN A 431 25.17 -22.53 -8.28
N CYS A 432 25.34 -22.40 -9.60
CA CYS A 432 25.30 -23.51 -10.55
C CYS A 432 26.65 -24.22 -10.73
N GLY A 433 27.76 -23.59 -10.34
CA GLY A 433 29.10 -24.15 -10.54
C GLY A 433 29.50 -24.20 -12.02
N THR A 434 30.11 -25.29 -12.46
CA THR A 434 30.64 -25.44 -13.84
C THR A 434 29.62 -25.93 -14.86
N SER A 435 28.48 -26.47 -14.41
CA SER A 435 27.42 -27.00 -15.27
C SER A 435 26.14 -26.19 -15.06
N PRO A 436 25.63 -25.49 -16.08
CA PRO A 436 24.44 -24.67 -15.93
C PRO A 436 23.16 -25.54 -16.02
N ASP A 437 22.96 -26.45 -15.06
CA ASP A 437 21.68 -27.18 -14.91
C ASP A 437 20.66 -26.24 -14.25
N CYS A 438 19.92 -25.54 -15.09
CA CYS A 438 18.99 -24.51 -14.70
C CYS A 438 17.57 -24.92 -15.09
N GLU A 439 16.62 -24.61 -14.23
CA GLU A 439 15.22 -24.60 -14.60
C GLU A 439 14.92 -23.30 -15.35
N VAL A 440 14.21 -23.42 -16.46
CA VAL A 440 13.81 -22.32 -17.32
C VAL A 440 12.29 -22.26 -17.35
N GLY A 441 11.74 -21.08 -17.08
CA GLY A 441 10.31 -20.81 -17.24
C GLY A 441 10.08 -19.71 -18.26
N LEU A 442 8.95 -19.74 -18.96
CA LEU A 442 8.49 -18.61 -19.75
C LEU A 442 7.34 -17.93 -19.00
N PHE A 443 7.48 -16.62 -18.86
CA PHE A 443 6.60 -15.76 -18.10
C PHE A 443 6.10 -14.62 -18.97
N GLN A 444 4.97 -14.08 -18.59
CA GLN A 444 4.40 -12.91 -19.22
C GLN A 444 3.83 -12.01 -18.14
N LEU A 445 4.07 -10.72 -18.27
CA LEU A 445 3.36 -9.74 -17.45
C LEU A 445 1.88 -9.81 -17.81
N SER A 446 1.07 -10.19 -16.83
CA SER A 446 -0.38 -10.19 -16.95
C SER A 446 -0.92 -9.24 -15.90
N PRO A 447 -1.67 -8.20 -16.29
CA PRO A 447 -2.37 -7.34 -15.34
C PRO A 447 -3.24 -8.14 -14.37
N GLU A 448 -3.89 -9.21 -14.86
CA GLU A 448 -4.72 -10.11 -14.06
C GLU A 448 -3.88 -10.87 -13.03
N ALA A 449 -2.75 -11.46 -13.45
CA ALA A 449 -1.85 -12.16 -12.54
C ALA A 449 -1.20 -11.21 -11.52
N SER A 450 -0.86 -9.99 -11.95
CA SER A 450 -0.41 -8.91 -11.05
C SER A 450 -1.47 -8.59 -10.00
N ARG A 451 -2.73 -8.44 -10.42
CA ARG A 451 -3.84 -8.18 -9.50
C ARG A 451 -4.09 -9.35 -8.55
N GLU A 452 -4.05 -10.59 -9.04
CA GLU A 452 -4.24 -11.79 -8.23
C GLU A 452 -3.13 -11.95 -7.18
N ASP A 453 -1.89 -11.81 -7.60
CA ASP A 453 -0.71 -11.85 -6.73
C ASP A 453 -0.76 -10.71 -5.70
N LEU A 454 -1.02 -9.47 -6.13
CA LEU A 454 -1.23 -8.34 -5.22
C LEU A 454 -2.37 -8.58 -4.23
N ARG A 455 -3.50 -9.18 -4.65
CA ARG A 455 -4.59 -9.54 -3.74
C ARG A 455 -4.16 -10.58 -2.72
N GLY A 456 -3.42 -11.60 -3.13
CA GLY A 456 -2.85 -12.62 -2.24
C GLY A 456 -1.91 -11.98 -1.22
N LEU A 457 -1.00 -11.12 -1.68
CA LEU A 457 -0.06 -10.38 -0.85
C LEU A 457 -0.80 -9.47 0.15
N LEU A 458 -1.75 -8.64 -0.31
CA LEU A 458 -2.58 -7.79 0.55
C LEU A 458 -3.41 -8.61 1.56
N GLY A 459 -3.88 -9.79 1.17
CA GLY A 459 -4.53 -10.75 2.07
C GLY A 459 -3.61 -11.23 3.19
N HIS A 460 -2.32 -11.46 2.89
CA HIS A 460 -1.31 -11.77 3.90
C HIS A 460 -1.01 -10.59 4.82
N VAL A 461 -0.87 -9.37 4.27
CA VAL A 461 -0.69 -8.15 5.11
C VAL A 461 -1.84 -8.00 6.07
N ARG A 462 -3.09 -8.12 5.59
CA ARG A 462 -4.28 -7.99 6.43
C ARG A 462 -4.29 -8.99 7.57
N LYS A 463 -4.00 -10.27 7.28
CA LYS A 463 -3.87 -11.31 8.32
C LYS A 463 -2.77 -10.98 9.33
N ASN A 464 -1.62 -10.48 8.88
CA ASN A 464 -0.52 -10.13 9.78
C ASN A 464 -0.87 -8.91 10.66
N CYS A 465 -1.59 -7.93 10.13
CA CYS A 465 -2.09 -6.80 10.92
C CYS A 465 -3.12 -7.26 11.98
N GLU A 466 -4.04 -8.16 11.61
CA GLU A 466 -5.02 -8.72 12.55
C GLU A 466 -4.34 -9.52 13.69
N VAL A 467 -3.23 -10.22 13.40
CA VAL A 467 -2.42 -10.91 14.42
C VAL A 467 -1.70 -9.93 15.33
N TYR A 468 -1.23 -8.80 14.79
CA TYR A 468 -0.57 -7.74 15.58
C TYR A 468 -1.52 -7.16 16.65
N ASP A 469 -2.79 -6.92 16.28
CA ASP A 469 -3.84 -6.47 17.20
C ASP A 469 -4.10 -7.47 18.34
N GLN A 470 -3.88 -8.78 18.12
CA GLN A 470 -4.08 -9.82 19.14
C GLN A 470 -2.91 -9.94 20.12
N HIS A 471 -1.67 -9.66 19.69
CA HIS A 471 -0.46 -9.85 20.50
C HIS A 471 -0.09 -8.62 21.34
N PHE A 472 -0.61 -7.45 20.98
CA PHE A 472 -0.54 -6.25 21.80
C PHE A 472 -1.93 -5.83 22.29
N PRO A 473 -2.64 -6.67 23.09
CA PRO A 473 -3.86 -6.22 23.73
C PRO A 473 -3.48 -5.00 24.58
N VAL A 474 -4.18 -3.89 24.35
CA VAL A 474 -3.98 -2.63 25.08
C VAL A 474 -4.15 -2.92 26.58
N LYS A 475 -3.05 -3.23 27.28
CA LYS A 475 -3.02 -3.51 28.72
C LYS A 475 -3.37 -2.27 29.56
N GLY A 476 -3.63 -1.12 28.93
CA GLY A 476 -3.85 0.17 29.57
C GLY A 476 -5.22 0.39 30.21
N LEU A 477 -6.26 -0.40 29.87
CA LEU A 477 -7.60 -0.18 30.44
C LEU A 477 -7.90 -1.01 31.68
N ALA A 478 -7.23 -2.15 31.89
CA ALA A 478 -7.44 -2.98 33.08
C ALA A 478 -6.81 -2.38 34.35
N ASN A 479 -5.67 -1.70 34.22
CA ASN A 479 -4.93 -1.16 35.37
C ASN A 479 -5.45 0.19 35.89
N LEU A 480 -6.34 0.87 35.17
CA LEU A 480 -6.93 2.14 35.62
C LEU A 480 -8.11 1.94 36.61
N GLN A 481 -8.60 0.71 36.79
CA GLN A 481 -9.60 0.41 37.82
C GLN A 481 -9.00 0.03 39.18
N GLU A 482 -7.75 -0.47 39.23
CA GLU A 482 -7.15 -0.92 40.50
C GLU A 482 -6.44 0.18 41.30
N THR A 483 -6.16 1.34 40.73
CA THR A 483 -5.45 2.44 41.45
C THR A 483 -6.36 3.48 42.11
N THR A 484 -7.68 3.30 42.10
CA THR A 484 -8.64 4.23 42.76
C THR A 484 -9.20 3.74 44.10
N GLU A 485 -8.76 2.57 44.58
CA GLU A 485 -9.13 2.06 45.91
C GLU A 485 -7.87 1.78 46.74
N ARG A 486 -7.29 2.81 47.37
CA ARG A 486 -6.59 2.76 48.67
C ARG A 486 -5.77 4.04 48.86
N ASP A 487 -6.41 5.05 49.42
CA ASP A 487 -5.74 5.96 50.34
C ASP A 487 -6.65 6.09 51.58
N PRO A 488 -6.27 5.51 52.73
CA PRO A 488 -6.99 5.75 53.98
C PRO A 488 -6.60 7.13 54.57
N ASP A 489 -7.62 7.89 54.97
CA ASP A 489 -7.56 9.17 55.67
C ASP A 489 -6.41 9.30 56.70
N PRO A 490 -5.55 10.33 56.60
CA PRO A 490 -4.55 10.62 57.62
C PRO A 490 -5.07 11.67 58.63
N LEU A 491 -6.26 11.49 59.23
CA LEU A 491 -6.78 12.45 60.21
C LEU A 491 -7.64 11.81 61.31
N LYS A 492 -7.05 10.95 62.15
CA LYS A 492 -7.50 10.72 63.55
C LYS A 492 -6.33 10.33 64.46
N SER A 493 -5.61 11.32 64.97
CA SER A 493 -4.91 11.24 66.27
C SER A 493 -4.66 12.64 66.82
N GLN A 494 -5.68 13.19 67.50
CA GLN A 494 -5.58 14.02 68.70
C GLN A 494 -6.81 13.76 69.57
#